data_AF-A0A3C0QPV6-F1
#
_entry.id   AF-A0A3C0QPV6-F1
#
_cell.length_a   1.000
_cell.length_b   1.000
_cell.length_c   1.000
_cell.angle_alpha   90.00
_cell.angle_beta   90.00
_cell.angle_gamma   90.00
#
_symmetry.space_group_name_H-M   'P 1'
#
loop_
_entity.id
_entity.type
_entity.pdbx_description
1 polymer ?
#
loop_
_entity_poly.entity_id
_entity_poly.type
_entity_poly.pdbx_seq_one_letter_code
_entity_poly.pdbx_strand_id
1 'polypeptide(L)'
;MRLKKQVQFDKNNMILKLGNHEKKINPEDDFIIQALQNHVTDDARFLRLVMTKEQSDEIEAGFRMAAFVEEYGEFLKEEPAGIISYHKE
;
A
#
# COMPACT_ATOMS: atom_id res chain seq x y z
N MET A 1 -23.40 -0.26 -3.18
CA MET A 1 -22.50 -1.40 -3.46
C MET A 1 -21.07 -0.88 -3.31
N ARG A 2 -20.28 -1.34 -2.33
CA ARG A 2 -18.93 -0.81 -2.05
C ARG A 2 -17.97 -1.29 -3.14
N LEU A 3 -17.55 -0.38 -4.03
CA LEU A 3 -16.45 -0.64 -4.95
C LEU A 3 -15.19 -0.92 -4.10
N LYS A 4 -14.74 -2.17 -4.04
CA LYS A 4 -13.42 -2.49 -3.51
C LYS A 4 -12.41 -1.76 -4.38
N LYS A 5 -11.70 -0.76 -3.82
CA LYS A 5 -10.57 -0.11 -4.50
C LYS A 5 -9.62 -1.20 -4.98
N GLN A 6 -9.50 -1.41 -6.30
CA GLN A 6 -8.50 -2.30 -6.86
C GLN A 6 -7.22 -1.48 -7.08
N VAL A 7 -6.34 -1.51 -6.08
CA VAL A 7 -4.96 -1.05 -6.25
C VAL A 7 -4.21 -2.14 -6.99
N GLN A 8 -3.64 -1.81 -8.15
CA GLN A 8 -2.79 -2.72 -8.93
C GLN A 8 -1.33 -2.38 -8.68
N PHE A 9 -0.48 -3.41 -8.63
CA PHE A 9 0.97 -3.23 -8.49
C PHE A 9 1.65 -3.78 -9.74
N ASP A 10 2.29 -2.89 -10.50
CA ASP A 10 3.20 -3.26 -11.58
C ASP A 10 4.61 -3.45 -11.01
N LYS A 11 4.96 -4.70 -10.74
CA LYS A 11 6.26 -5.08 -10.17
C LYS A 11 7.44 -4.77 -11.11
N ASN A 12 7.22 -4.82 -12.43
CA ASN A 12 8.32 -4.62 -13.37
C ASN A 12 8.76 -3.16 -13.40
N ASN A 13 7.80 -2.24 -13.28
CA ASN A 13 8.05 -0.81 -13.29
C ASN A 13 8.06 -0.17 -11.90
N MET A 14 7.76 -0.96 -10.86
CA MET A 14 7.61 -0.51 -9.47
C MET A 14 6.57 0.60 -9.32
N ILE A 15 5.35 0.38 -9.83
CA ILE A 15 4.27 1.38 -9.83
C ILE A 15 3.01 0.84 -9.15
N LEU A 16 2.47 1.58 -8.18
CA LEU A 16 1.07 1.42 -7.74
C LEU A 16 0.15 2.16 -8.71
N LYS A 17 -0.93 1.51 -9.14
CA LYS A 17 -1.98 2.11 -9.97
C LYS A 17 -3.31 2.09 -9.24
N LEU A 18 -3.99 3.23 -9.24
CA LEU A 18 -5.34 3.40 -8.70
C LEU A 18 -6.18 4.20 -9.71
N GLY A 19 -6.92 3.49 -10.57
CA GLY A 19 -7.60 4.14 -11.70
C GLY A 19 -6.58 4.77 -12.66
N ASN A 20 -6.66 6.09 -12.84
CA ASN A 20 -5.75 6.87 -13.68
C ASN A 20 -4.54 7.44 -12.91
N HIS A 21 -4.45 7.16 -11.60
CA HIS A 21 -3.37 7.64 -10.75
C HIS A 21 -2.29 6.58 -10.66
N GLU A 22 -1.04 7.02 -10.81
CA GLU A 22 0.13 6.16 -10.70
C GLU A 22 1.10 6.76 -9.68
N LYS A 23 1.65 5.92 -8.80
CA LYS A 23 2.70 6.31 -7.87
C LYS A 23 3.85 5.32 -7.96
N LYS A 24 5.05 5.85 -8.23
CA LYS A 24 6.28 5.05 -8.20
C LYS A 24 6.58 4.64 -6.76
N ILE A 25 7.00 3.41 -6.59
CA ILE A 25 7.38 2.82 -5.32
C ILE A 25 8.90 2.64 -5.31
N ASN A 26 9.50 2.82 -4.16
CA ASN A 26 10.88 2.40 -3.92
C ASN A 26 11.02 0.86 -4.00
N PRO A 27 12.06 0.32 -4.65
CA PRO A 27 12.30 -1.12 -4.72
C PRO A 27 12.34 -1.82 -3.35
N GLU A 28 12.77 -1.10 -2.32
CA GLU A 28 12.83 -1.60 -0.95
C GLU A 28 11.44 -1.85 -0.35
N ASP A 29 10.38 -1.23 -0.88
CA ASP A 29 9.02 -1.32 -0.35
C ASP A 29 8.19 -2.39 -1.08
N ASP A 30 8.76 -3.07 -2.09
CA ASP A 30 8.06 -4.09 -2.88
C ASP A 30 7.41 -5.15 -2.00
N PHE A 31 8.15 -5.57 -0.95
CA PHE A 31 7.76 -6.73 -0.18
C PHE A 31 6.60 -6.40 0.74
N ILE A 32 6.54 -5.15 1.22
CA ILE A 32 5.45 -4.60 2.01
C ILE A 32 4.18 -4.61 1.17
N ILE A 33 4.26 -4.14 -0.08
CA ILE A 33 3.13 -4.12 -1.01
C ILE A 33 2.67 -5.53 -1.37
N GLN A 34 3.59 -6.45 -1.66
CA GLN A 34 3.25 -7.85 -1.95
C GLN A 34 2.57 -8.53 -0.77
N ALA A 35 3.03 -8.28 0.46
CA ALA A 35 2.38 -8.80 1.66
C ALA A 35 0.94 -8.26 1.83
N LEU A 36 0.72 -6.96 1.58
CA LEU A 36 -0.61 -6.36 1.59
C LEU A 36 -1.52 -6.93 0.49
N GLN A 37 -1.00 -7.15 -0.73
CA GLN A 37 -1.75 -7.80 -1.81
C GLN A 37 -2.12 -9.25 -1.50
N ASN A 38 -1.27 -9.96 -0.76
CA ASN A 38 -1.53 -11.31 -0.28
C ASN A 38 -2.41 -11.36 0.98
N HIS A 39 -3.09 -10.26 1.31
CA HIS A 39 -3.99 -10.14 2.47
C HIS A 39 -3.32 -10.41 3.83
N VAL A 40 -2.01 -10.16 3.94
CA VAL A 40 -1.34 -10.10 5.24
C VAL A 40 -1.67 -8.76 5.89
N THR A 41 -2.79 -8.71 6.60
CA THR A 41 -3.29 -7.51 7.28
C THR A 41 -3.27 -7.62 8.80
N ASP A 42 -2.67 -8.68 9.32
CA ASP A 42 -2.49 -8.88 10.76
C ASP A 42 -1.18 -8.25 11.19
N ASP A 43 -1.27 -7.25 12.08
CA ASP A 43 -0.15 -6.41 12.49
C ASP A 43 1.03 -7.23 13.00
N ALA A 44 0.79 -8.27 13.81
CA ALA A 44 1.86 -9.10 14.37
C ALA A 44 2.56 -9.98 13.33
N ARG A 45 1.87 -10.44 12.29
CA ARG A 45 2.48 -11.15 11.16
C ARG A 45 3.21 -10.19 10.22
N PHE A 46 2.64 -9.00 10.00
CA PHE A 46 3.22 -8.01 9.12
C PHE A 46 4.50 -7.41 9.69
N LEU A 47 4.49 -7.07 10.98
CA LEU A 47 5.67 -6.60 11.71
C LEU A 47 6.80 -7.64 11.69
N ARG A 48 6.51 -8.91 11.97
CA ARG A 48 7.50 -9.99 11.88
C ARG A 48 8.08 -10.16 10.48
N LEU A 49 7.27 -9.95 9.44
CA LEU A 49 7.72 -10.02 8.06
C LEU A 49 8.70 -8.88 7.74
N VAL A 50 8.41 -7.66 8.18
CA VAL A 50 9.31 -6.50 8.03
C VAL A 50 10.61 -6.74 8.80
N MET A 51 10.56 -7.15 10.06
CA MET A 51 11.75 -7.48 10.86
C MET A 51 12.63 -8.52 10.17
N THR A 52 12.03 -9.57 9.60
CA THR A 52 12.77 -10.65 8.93
C THR A 52 13.43 -10.18 7.64
N LYS A 53 12.73 -9.33 6.86
CA LYS A 53 13.22 -8.83 5.57
C LYS A 53 14.31 -7.79 5.72
N GLU A 54 14.13 -6.87 6.67
CA GLU A 54 15.06 -5.78 6.95
C GLU A 54 16.17 -6.20 7.93
N GLN A 55 16.09 -7.40 8.53
CA GLN A 55 16.99 -7.86 9.60
C GLN A 55 17.07 -6.86 10.77
N SER A 56 15.93 -6.29 11.13
CA SER A 56 15.80 -5.21 12.09
C SER A 56 15.05 -5.64 13.36
N ASP A 57 15.16 -4.84 14.41
CA ASP A 57 14.37 -5.04 15.62
C ASP A 57 12.91 -4.57 15.45
N GLU A 58 12.10 -4.82 16.47
CA GLU A 58 10.66 -4.51 16.45
C GLU A 58 10.39 -3.00 16.31
N ILE A 59 11.23 -2.17 16.92
CA ILE A 59 11.07 -0.71 16.93
C ILE A 59 11.41 -0.16 15.53
N GLU A 60 12.53 -0.57 14.97
CA GLU A 60 12.96 -0.21 13.62
C GLU A 60 11.95 -0.66 12.57
N ALA A 61 11.44 -1.89 12.67
CA ALA A 61 10.38 -2.39 11.80
C ALA A 61 9.09 -1.57 11.92
N GLY A 62 8.72 -1.16 13.14
CA GLY A 62 7.58 -0.28 13.38
C GLY A 62 7.74 1.08 12.70
N PHE A 63 8.91 1.71 12.82
CA PHE A 63 9.21 2.96 12.12
C PHE A 63 9.16 2.80 10.60
N ARG A 64 9.69 1.69 10.08
CA ARG A 64 9.66 1.40 8.65
C ARG A 64 8.24 1.30 8.09
N MET A 65 7.36 0.63 8.83
CA MET A 65 5.93 0.54 8.49
C MET A 65 5.24 1.90 8.55
N ALA A 66 5.56 2.73 9.55
CA ALA A 66 5.01 4.09 9.66
C ALA A 66 5.45 4.96 8.48
N ALA A 67 6.73 4.93 8.11
CA ALA A 67 7.25 5.64 6.94
C ALA A 67 6.55 5.20 5.65
N PHE A 68 6.33 3.89 5.46
CA PHE A 68 5.56 3.38 4.32
C PHE A 68 4.12 3.95 4.29
N VAL A 69 3.45 3.98 5.43
CA VAL A 69 2.08 4.54 5.53
C VAL A 69 2.08 6.04 5.24
N GLU A 70 3.09 6.79 5.67
CA GLU A 70 3.22 8.20 5.36
C GLU A 70 3.46 8.43 3.87
N GLU A 71 4.37 7.66 3.25
CA GLU A 71 4.73 7.80 1.85
C GLU A 71 3.60 7.42 0.90
N TYR A 72 2.91 6.31 1.14
CA TYR A 72 1.93 5.75 0.19
C TYR A 72 0.48 5.81 0.70
N GLY A 73 0.26 6.11 1.98
CA GLY A 73 -1.08 6.09 2.57
C GLY A 73 -2.02 7.12 1.97
N GLU A 74 -1.53 8.30 1.58
CA GLU A 74 -2.33 9.29 0.86
C GLU A 74 -2.79 8.77 -0.50
N PHE A 75 -1.87 8.20 -1.27
CA PHE A 75 -2.20 7.59 -2.57
C PHE A 75 -3.22 6.45 -2.43
N LEU A 76 -3.11 5.63 -1.39
CA LEU A 76 -4.08 4.56 -1.11
C LEU A 76 -5.45 5.12 -0.64
N LYS A 77 -5.46 6.32 -0.05
CA LYS A 77 -6.67 7.04 0.36
C LYS A 77 -7.33 7.79 -0.80
N GLU A 78 -6.60 8.17 -1.85
CA GLU A 78 -7.17 8.81 -3.05
C GLU A 78 -8.36 7.99 -3.58
N GLU A 79 -9.43 8.69 -3.99
CA GLU A 79 -10.46 8.08 -4.82
C GLU A 79 -10.01 8.19 -6.27
N PRO A 80 -10.10 7.11 -7.07
CA PRO A 80 -9.80 7.22 -8.50
C PRO A 80 -10.70 8.32 -9.07
N ALA A 81 -10.12 9.40 -9.58
CA ALA A 81 -10.87 10.51 -10.17
C ALA A 81 -11.65 9.99 -11.38
N GLY A 82 -12.91 9.60 -11.15
CA GLY A 82 -13.69 8.92 -12.18
C GLY A 82 -14.93 8.15 -11.75
N ILE A 83 -15.62 8.49 -10.66
CA ILE A 83 -17.09 8.30 -10.57
C ILE A 83 -17.67 9.50 -9.82
N ILE A 84 -17.81 10.63 -10.51
CA ILE A 84 -18.79 11.63 -10.12
C ILE A 84 -20.16 11.00 -10.38
N SER A 85 -20.80 10.47 -9.35
CA SER A 85 -22.25 10.29 -9.37
C SER A 85 -22.87 11.38 -8.51
N TYR A 86 -23.31 12.45 -9.17
CA TYR A 86 -24.24 13.39 -8.57
C TYR A 86 -25.53 12.63 -8.26
N HIS A 87 -25.81 12.37 -7.00
CA HIS A 87 -27.18 12.21 -6.54
C HIS A 87 -27.52 13.42 -5.68
N LYS A 88 -28.20 14.36 -6.34
CA LYS A 88 -28.92 15.46 -5.70
C LYS A 88 -30.34 14.93 -5.49
N GLU A 89 -30.73 14.69 -4.25
CA GLU A 89 -32.14 14.68 -3.84
C GLU A 89 -32.37 15.85 -2.88
#